data_AF-A0A1H9EDP4-F1
#
_entry.id   AF-A0A1H9EDP4-F1
#
_cell.length_a   1.000
_cell.length_b   1.000
_cell.length_c   1.000
_cell.angle_alpha   90.00
_cell.angle_beta   90.00
_cell.angle_gamma   90.00
#
_symmetry.space_group_name_H-M   'P 1'
#
loop_
_entity.id
_entity.type
_entity.pdbx_description
1 polymer ?
#
loop_
_entity_poly.entity_id
_entity_poly.type
_entity_poly.pdbx_seq_one_letter_code
_entity_poly.pdbx_strand_id
1 'polypeptide(L)'
;MSTTLASYAPLARVDQQEGEAEQKLYYFHTDQIGTPLEMTDIDGRIVWQATYKVWGEVEAFAVNEVEQNLRFQGQYFDDETGLHYNTFRYYDPQVGRFINPGSDWVVRWV
;
A
#
# COMPACT_ATOMS: atom_id res chain seq x y z
N MET A 1 17.55 21.97 4.36
CA MET A 1 16.42 21.76 5.28
C MET A 1 15.17 21.65 4.42
N SER A 2 14.77 20.42 4.09
CA SER A 2 13.58 20.13 3.27
C SER A 2 12.44 19.81 4.22
N THR A 3 11.44 20.69 4.28
CA THR A 3 10.20 20.44 4.99
C THR A 3 9.36 19.53 4.11
N THR A 4 9.56 18.21 4.20
CA THR A 4 8.71 17.26 3.49
C THR A 4 7.31 17.34 4.09
N LEU A 5 6.39 17.91 3.31
CA LEU A 5 4.95 17.80 3.50
C LEU A 5 4.64 16.36 3.90
N ALA A 6 3.97 16.18 5.04
CA ALA A 6 3.70 14.91 5.70
C ALA A 6 3.47 13.75 4.71
N SER A 7 4.51 12.97 4.43
CA SER A 7 4.34 11.72 3.70
C SER A 7 3.72 10.72 4.66
N TYR A 8 2.48 10.31 4.40
CA TYR A 8 1.79 9.23 5.12
C TYR A 8 2.40 7.85 4.77
N ALA A 9 3.73 7.73 4.87
CA ALA A 9 4.42 6.47 4.64
C ALA A 9 4.16 5.55 5.84
N PRO A 10 3.69 4.30 5.62
CA PRO A 10 3.52 3.36 6.70
C PRO A 10 4.89 3.04 7.32
N LEU A 11 4.93 2.98 8.65
CA LEU A 11 6.16 2.68 9.40
C LEU A 11 6.17 1.23 9.91
N ALA A 12 5.07 0.81 10.54
CA ALA A 12 4.95 -0.53 11.11
C ALA A 12 3.50 -1.03 11.04
N ARG A 13 3.34 -2.35 11.00
CA ARG A 13 2.07 -3.06 11.10
C ARG A 13 2.12 -4.01 12.29
N VAL A 14 1.07 -3.97 13.10
CA VAL A 14 0.88 -4.90 14.22
C VAL A 14 -0.33 -5.76 13.91
N ASP A 15 -0.11 -7.06 13.81
CA ASP A 15 -1.17 -8.03 13.62
C ASP A 15 -1.45 -8.74 14.95
N GLN A 16 -2.73 -8.75 15.34
CA GLN A 16 -3.22 -9.49 16.48
C GLN A 16 -4.30 -10.46 16.01
N GLN A 17 -4.04 -11.76 16.15
CA GLN A 17 -5.02 -12.80 15.87
C GLN A 17 -5.66 -13.30 17.17
N GLU A 18 -6.97 -13.56 17.13
CA GLU A 18 -7.70 -14.10 18.28
C GLU A 18 -7.20 -15.51 18.60
N GLY A 19 -6.72 -15.72 19.83
CA GLY A 19 -6.14 -16.99 20.27
C GLY A 19 -4.61 -17.09 20.17
N GLU A 20 -3.93 -16.15 19.51
CA GLU A 20 -2.47 -16.02 19.61
C GLU A 20 -2.09 -15.19 20.84
N ALA A 21 -1.12 -15.68 21.63
CA ALA A 21 -0.66 -15.01 22.83
C ALA A 21 0.23 -13.78 22.54
N GLU A 22 0.84 -13.74 21.36
CA GLU A 22 1.81 -12.72 20.95
C GLU A 22 1.35 -11.99 19.69
N GLN A 23 1.61 -10.68 19.64
CA GLN A 23 1.34 -9.85 18.47
C GLN A 23 2.52 -9.98 17.49
N LYS A 24 2.21 -10.04 16.18
CA LYS A 24 3.24 -10.02 15.13
C LYS A 24 3.50 -8.58 14.71
N LEU A 25 4.76 -8.17 14.77
CA LEU A 25 5.21 -6.82 14.40
C LEU A 25 6.02 -6.86 13.11
N TYR A 26 5.66 -5.98 12.18
CA TYR A 26 6.34 -5.83 10.90
C TYR A 26 6.73 -4.38 10.65
N TYR A 27 7.86 -4.17 9.98
CA TYR A 27 8.38 -2.86 9.62
C TYR A 27 8.38 -2.67 8.11
N PHE A 28 7.92 -1.52 7.65
CA PHE A 28 7.88 -1.19 6.23
C PHE A 28 9.13 -0.46 5.78
N HIS A 29 9.63 -0.84 4.60
CA HIS A 29 10.65 -0.10 3.87
C HIS A 29 10.00 0.44 2.60
N THR A 30 10.01 1.76 2.46
CA THR A 30 9.24 2.46 1.43
C THR A 30 10.13 3.30 0.53
N ASP A 31 9.62 3.61 -0.68
CA ASP A 31 10.25 4.59 -1.56
C ASP A 31 10.01 6.04 -1.08
N GLN A 32 10.49 7.01 -1.87
CA GLN A 32 10.34 8.44 -1.56
C GLN A 32 8.88 8.95 -1.48
N ILE A 33 7.92 8.21 -2.05
CA ILE A 33 6.49 8.53 -1.98
C ILE A 33 5.76 7.62 -0.97
N GLY A 34 6.44 6.77 -0.20
CA GLY A 34 5.80 5.93 0.79
C GLY A 34 5.20 4.63 0.25
N THR A 35 5.52 4.24 -0.99
CA THR A 35 5.13 2.93 -1.54
C THR A 35 5.91 1.84 -0.82
N PRO A 36 5.25 0.83 -0.21
CA PRO A 36 5.95 -0.33 0.35
C PRO A 36 6.75 -1.07 -0.72
N LEU A 37 8.05 -1.23 -0.52
CA LEU A 37 8.92 -2.06 -1.37
C LEU A 37 9.26 -3.38 -0.67
N GLU A 38 9.36 -3.34 0.66
CA GLU A 38 9.74 -4.48 1.49
C GLU A 38 9.09 -4.37 2.87
N MET A 39 8.89 -5.51 3.52
CA MET A 39 8.45 -5.61 4.90
C MET A 39 9.30 -6.65 5.64
N THR A 40 9.78 -6.29 6.83
CA THR A 40 10.59 -7.19 7.69
C THR A 40 9.89 -7.52 9.00
N ASP A 41 10.15 -8.71 9.54
CA ASP A 41 9.79 -9.08 10.91
C ASP A 41 10.71 -8.41 11.96
N ILE A 42 10.50 -8.73 13.24
CA ILE A 42 11.29 -8.21 14.36
C ILE A 42 12.75 -8.69 14.36
N ASP A 43 13.03 -9.84 13.73
CA ASP A 43 14.38 -10.38 13.58
C ASP A 43 15.10 -9.79 12.34
N GLY A 44 14.43 -8.93 11.58
CA GLY A 44 14.94 -8.32 10.36
C GLY A 44 14.87 -9.24 9.14
N ARG A 45 14.12 -10.34 9.18
CA ARG A 45 13.89 -11.19 8.01
C ARG A 45 12.86 -10.54 7.09
N ILE A 46 13.14 -10.56 5.79
CA ILE A 46 12.20 -10.11 4.77
C ILE A 46 11.06 -11.11 4.69
N VAL A 47 9.83 -10.65 4.94
CA VAL A 47 8.61 -11.47 4.89
C VAL A 47 7.70 -11.10 3.72
N TRP A 48 7.95 -9.95 3.09
CA TRP A 48 7.27 -9.50 1.88
C TRP A 48 8.19 -8.53 1.12
N GLN A 49 8.27 -8.67 -0.21
CA GLN A 49 9.04 -7.77 -1.07
C GLN A 49 8.47 -7.79 -2.49
N ALA A 50 8.25 -6.61 -3.06
CA ALA A 50 7.64 -6.46 -4.39
C ALA A 50 8.40 -5.45 -5.27
N THR A 51 8.40 -5.70 -6.57
CA THR A 51 8.76 -4.72 -7.60
C THR A 51 7.51 -4.22 -8.31
N TYR A 52 7.53 -2.97 -8.74
CA TYR A 52 6.38 -2.30 -9.34
C TYR A 52 6.70 -1.80 -10.74
N LYS A 53 5.71 -1.88 -11.62
CA LYS A 53 5.71 -1.12 -12.87
C LYS A 53 5.46 0.36 -12.58
N VAL A 54 5.69 1.18 -13.61
CA VAL A 54 5.60 2.65 -13.53
C VAL A 54 4.28 3.16 -12.94
N TRP A 55 3.17 2.45 -13.18
CA TRP A 55 1.83 2.85 -12.74
C TRP A 55 1.34 2.09 -11.50
N GLY A 56 2.24 1.44 -10.76
CA GLY A 56 1.93 0.84 -9.46
C GLY A 56 1.39 -0.59 -9.54
N GLU A 57 1.29 -1.19 -10.73
CA GLU A 57 1.03 -2.63 -10.85
C GLU A 57 2.22 -3.38 -10.25
N VAL A 58 1.95 -4.36 -9.39
CA VAL A 58 3.01 -5.26 -8.92
C VAL A 58 3.51 -6.06 -10.11
N GLU A 59 4.79 -5.93 -10.43
CA GLU A 59 5.44 -6.68 -11.50
C GLU A 59 5.81 -8.09 -11.02
N ALA A 60 6.40 -8.19 -9.84
CA ALA A 60 6.78 -9.45 -9.23
C ALA A 60 6.87 -9.33 -7.71
N PHE A 61 6.64 -10.45 -7.02
CA PHE A 61 7.01 -10.61 -5.63
C PHE A 61 8.31 -11.42 -5.54
N ALA A 62 9.32 -10.88 -4.88
CA ALA A 62 10.52 -11.63 -4.53
C ALA A 62 10.30 -12.47 -3.26
N VAL A 63 9.48 -11.97 -2.33
CA VAL A 63 9.01 -12.66 -1.12
C VAL A 63 7.53 -12.29 -0.90
N ASN A 64 6.70 -13.25 -0.50
CA ASN A 64 5.26 -13.02 -0.23
C ASN A 64 4.74 -13.98 0.84
N GLU A 65 5.39 -14.01 2.00
CA GLU A 65 5.01 -14.88 3.13
C GLU A 65 3.87 -14.27 3.96
N VAL A 66 3.82 -12.94 4.02
CA VAL A 66 2.77 -12.17 4.69
C VAL A 66 2.05 -11.30 3.67
N GLU A 67 0.72 -11.36 3.67
CA GLU A 67 -0.09 -10.54 2.77
C GLU A 67 0.07 -9.05 3.08
N GLN A 68 0.34 -8.26 2.04
CA GLN A 68 0.45 -6.82 2.11
C GLN A 68 -0.24 -6.16 0.91
N ASN A 69 -1.35 -5.47 1.18
CA ASN A 69 -2.24 -4.89 0.18
C ASN A 69 -2.10 -3.37 0.01
N LEU A 70 -1.27 -2.69 0.81
CA LEU A 70 -0.93 -1.29 0.55
C LEU A 70 -0.16 -1.15 -0.77
N ARG A 71 -0.46 -0.07 -1.50
CA ARG A 71 0.15 0.27 -2.80
C ARG A 71 0.71 1.70 -2.75
N PHE A 72 0.54 2.49 -3.81
CA PHE A 72 0.91 3.93 -3.76
C PHE A 72 0.13 4.66 -2.66
N GLN A 73 0.49 5.92 -2.37
CA GLN A 73 -0.14 6.68 -1.29
C GLN A 73 -1.67 6.62 -1.31
N GLY A 74 -2.25 6.15 -0.20
CA GLY A 74 -3.70 6.03 0.00
C GLY A 74 -4.36 4.82 -0.69
N GLN A 75 -3.61 4.04 -1.47
CA GLN A 75 -4.14 2.93 -2.24
C GLN A 75 -4.12 1.61 -1.47
N TYR A 76 -5.22 0.88 -1.55
CA TYR A 76 -5.36 -0.49 -1.09
C TYR A 76 -5.69 -1.41 -2.27
N PHE A 77 -4.99 -2.52 -2.40
CA PHE A 77 -5.26 -3.53 -3.42
C PHE A 77 -6.46 -4.38 -3.05
N ASP A 78 -7.44 -4.39 -3.94
CA ASP A 78 -8.62 -5.24 -3.87
C ASP A 78 -8.39 -6.46 -4.77
N ASP A 79 -8.26 -7.63 -4.16
CA ASP A 79 -7.95 -8.87 -4.88
C ASP A 79 -9.10 -9.35 -5.77
N GLU A 80 -10.36 -9.03 -5.41
CA GLU A 80 -11.54 -9.46 -6.16
C GLU A 80 -11.58 -8.79 -7.54
N THR A 81 -11.13 -7.54 -7.62
CA THR A 81 -11.18 -6.72 -8.85
C THR A 81 -9.82 -6.55 -9.52
N GLY A 82 -8.72 -6.75 -8.79
CA GLY A 82 -7.36 -6.42 -9.23
C GLY A 82 -7.09 -4.91 -9.28
N LEU A 83 -7.99 -4.08 -8.76
CA LEU A 83 -7.90 -2.63 -8.78
C LEU A 83 -7.37 -2.08 -7.46
N HIS A 84 -6.94 -0.83 -7.49
CA HIS A 84 -6.47 -0.11 -6.31
C HIS A 84 -7.56 0.82 -5.81
N TYR A 85 -8.14 0.51 -4.66
CA TYR A 85 -9.13 1.35 -3.99
C TYR A 85 -8.46 2.57 -3.34
N ASN A 86 -9.04 3.74 -3.57
CA ASN A 86 -8.54 5.04 -3.13
C ASN A 86 -9.70 5.87 -2.58
N THR A 87 -10.05 5.67 -1.31
CA THR A 87 -11.15 6.28 -0.50
C THR A 87 -12.56 6.30 -1.11
N PHE A 88 -12.72 6.65 -2.39
CA PHE A 88 -13.98 6.73 -3.14
C PHE A 88 -13.81 6.38 -4.64
N ARG A 89 -12.61 6.02 -5.09
CA ARG A 89 -12.35 5.73 -6.51
C ARG A 89 -11.47 4.51 -6.67
N TYR A 90 -11.74 3.72 -7.69
CA TYR A 90 -10.87 2.61 -8.11
C TYR A 90 -9.89 3.08 -9.19
N TYR A 91 -8.62 2.77 -8.99
CA TYR A 91 -7.52 3.02 -9.91
C TYR A 91 -7.09 1.71 -10.57
N ASP A 92 -7.03 1.70 -11.89
CA ASP A 92 -6.49 0.61 -12.68
C ASP A 92 -4.99 0.84 -12.90
N PRO A 93 -4.12 0.03 -12.28
CA PRO A 93 -2.68 0.18 -12.41
C PRO A 93 -2.12 -0.34 -13.74
N GLN A 94 -2.87 -1.15 -14.50
CA GLN A 94 -2.43 -1.62 -15.82
C GLN A 94 -2.53 -0.51 -16.86
N VAL A 95 -3.59 0.31 -16.76
CA VAL A 95 -3.83 1.44 -17.67
C VAL A 95 -3.34 2.78 -17.08
N GLY A 96 -3.12 2.83 -15.77
CA GLY A 96 -2.60 3.97 -15.06
C GLY A 96 -3.61 5.09 -14.81
N ARG A 97 -4.90 4.76 -14.63
CA ARG A 97 -5.98 5.76 -14.46
C ARG A 97 -7.11 5.28 -13.54
N PHE A 98 -7.88 6.24 -13.01
CA PHE A 98 -9.14 5.90 -12.34
C PHE A 98 -10.19 5.38 -13.34
N ILE A 99 -10.92 4.33 -12.96
CA ILE A 99 -11.94 3.71 -13.80
C ILE A 99 -13.35 4.28 -13.62
N ASN A 100 -13.59 4.99 -12.51
CA ASN A 100 -14.87 5.68 -12.31
C ASN A 100 -14.90 6.94 -13.20
N PRO A 101 -15.85 7.07 -14.14
CA PRO A 101 -16.06 8.30 -14.87
C PRO A 101 -16.67 9.33 -13.92
N GLY A 102 -15.92 10.39 -13.61
CA GLY A 102 -16.45 11.60 -12.98
C GLY A 102 -17.02 11.44 -11.56
N SER A 103 -16.14 11.51 -10.56
CA SER A 103 -16.50 12.20 -9.32
C SER A 103 -15.68 13.48 -9.21
N ASP A 104 -15.82 14.35 -10.21
CA ASP A 104 -15.70 15.82 -10.01
C ASP A 104 -16.91 16.31 -9.21
N TRP A 105 -17.25 15.62 -8.12
CA TRP A 105 -17.95 16.26 -7.02
C TRP A 105 -16.91 17.16 -6.37
N VAL A 106 -16.76 18.33 -6.99
CA VAL A 106 -16.56 19.57 -6.28
C VAL A 106 -17.39 19.47 -4.99
N VAL A 107 -16.74 19.15 -3.88
CA VAL A 107 -17.26 19.47 -2.55
C VAL A 107 -17.15 20.99 -2.47
N ARG A 108 -18.11 21.66 -3.10
CA ARG A 108 -18.50 23.02 -2.74
C ARG A 108 -19.60 22.90 -1.70
N TRP A 109 -19.51 23.83 -0.75
CA TRP A 109 -20.44 24.15 0.34
C TRP A 109 -20.26 23.23 1.56
N VAL A 110 -19.91 23.70 2.76
CA VAL A 110 -19.87 25.04 3.39
C VAL A 110 -18.66 25.12 4.31
#